data_AF-A0A6H2A2Q0-F1
#
_entry.id   AF-A0A6H2A2Q0-F1
#
_cell.length_a   1.000
_cell.length_b   1.000
_cell.length_c   1.000
_cell.angle_alpha   90.00
_cell.angle_beta   90.00
_cell.angle_gamma   90.00
#
_symmetry.space_group_name_H-M   'P 1'
#
loop_
_entity.id
_entity.type
_entity.pdbx_description
1 polymer ?
#
loop_
_entity_poly.entity_id
_entity_poly.type
_entity_poly.pdbx_seq_one_letter_code
_entity_poly.pdbx_strand_id
1 'polypeptide(L)'
;MIKVLIRWIRDLPDNIKWFVQRGKRGWADCDVWGMDYYLVKVIHPMLRRLRKIAHGHPCGLDTPGEWDKILDEMIEGFEAAKRVCDDDYLDKVQPGWFDPKARLEGNYKTIKKESILECARLSHADQKLFEQRMELFTKWFFNLWD
;
A
#
# COMPACT_ATOMS: atom_id res chain seq x y z
N MET A 1 8.54 22.83 -15.01
CA MET A 1 9.87 22.19 -15.08
C MET A 1 10.85 22.70 -14.03
N ILE A 2 11.16 24.00 -13.97
CA ILE A 2 12.18 24.56 -13.04
C ILE A 2 11.89 24.24 -11.56
N LYS A 3 10.64 24.41 -11.09
CA LYS A 3 10.26 24.10 -9.70
C LYS A 3 10.41 22.61 -9.32
N VAL A 4 10.22 21.70 -10.28
CA VAL A 4 10.38 20.26 -10.07
C VAL A 4 11.86 19.91 -9.92
N LEU A 5 12.71 20.51 -10.76
CA LEU A 5 14.16 20.33 -10.69
C LEU A 5 14.76 20.87 -9.38
N ILE A 6 14.33 22.06 -8.94
CA ILE A 6 14.78 22.65 -7.66
C ILE A 6 14.41 21.75 -6.48
N ARG A 7 13.17 21.23 -6.46
CA ARG A 7 12.72 20.29 -5.43
C ARG A 7 13.57 19.01 -5.45
N TRP A 8 13.84 18.47 -6.64
CA TRP A 8 14.63 17.25 -6.79
C TRP A 8 16.06 17.42 -6.25
N ILE A 9 16.74 18.54 -6.57
CA ILE A 9 18.08 18.84 -6.06
C ILE A 9 18.08 18.99 -4.54
N ARG A 10 17.08 19.67 -3.99
CA ARG A 10 16.95 19.86 -2.53
C ARG A 10 16.71 18.55 -1.80
N ASP A 11 15.87 17.68 -2.36
CA ASP A 11 15.46 16.43 -1.72
C ASP A 11 16.48 15.27 -1.99
N LEU A 12 17.45 15.46 -2.89
CA LEU A 12 18.46 14.46 -3.28
C LEU A 12 19.32 13.94 -2.12
N PRO A 13 19.88 14.79 -1.22
CA PRO A 13 20.70 14.31 -0.10
C PRO A 13 19.93 13.35 0.82
N ASP A 14 18.67 13.66 1.13
CA ASP A 14 17.80 12.82 1.94
C ASP A 14 17.47 11.50 1.23
N ASN A 15 17.17 11.54 -0.07
CA ASN A 15 16.92 10.34 -0.87
C ASN A 15 18.12 9.37 -0.86
N ILE A 16 19.35 9.90 -0.98
CA ILE A 16 20.58 9.09 -0.90
C ILE A 16 20.76 8.52 0.52
N LYS A 17 20.58 9.35 1.56
CA LYS A 17 20.64 8.91 2.96
C LYS A 17 19.67 7.75 3.20
N TRP A 18 18.41 7.89 2.78
CA TRP A 18 17.38 6.88 2.99
C TRP A 18 17.64 5.61 2.19
N PHE A 19 18.17 5.72 0.97
CA PHE A 19 18.60 4.55 0.20
C PHE A 19 19.67 3.74 0.94
N VAL A 20 20.71 4.41 1.45
CA VAL A 20 21.77 3.75 2.23
C VAL A 20 21.23 3.14 3.53
N GLN A 21 20.30 3.82 4.22
CA GLN A 21 19.67 3.27 5.42
C GLN A 21 18.88 1.98 5.11
N ARG A 22 18.05 1.98 4.06
CA ARG A 22 17.30 0.79 3.65
C ARG A 22 18.23 -0.36 3.27
N GLY A 23 19.33 -0.08 2.57
CA GLY A 23 20.35 -1.08 2.25
C GLY A 23 21.07 -1.66 3.49
N LYS A 24 21.28 -0.86 4.54
CA LYS A 24 22.00 -1.30 5.75
C LYS A 24 21.14 -2.04 6.77
N ARG A 25 19.87 -1.68 6.94
CA ARG A 25 19.01 -2.23 8.03
C ARG A 25 17.59 -2.60 7.60
N GLY A 26 17.25 -2.47 6.32
CA GLY A 26 15.92 -2.79 5.79
C GLY A 26 14.87 -1.69 5.90
N TRP A 27 15.18 -0.52 6.47
CA TRP A 27 14.29 0.65 6.59
C TRP A 27 15.05 1.97 6.75
N ALA A 28 14.41 3.10 6.46
CA ALA A 28 14.94 4.47 6.62
C ALA A 28 14.17 5.27 7.69
N ASP A 29 14.76 6.36 8.18
CA ASP A 29 14.13 7.17 9.25
C ASP A 29 12.76 7.73 8.80
N CYS A 30 12.62 8.07 7.51
CA CYS A 30 11.34 8.52 6.94
C CYS A 30 10.26 7.42 6.95
N ASP A 31 10.67 6.14 6.93
CA ASP A 31 9.73 5.02 6.89
C ASP A 31 9.02 4.85 8.24
N VAL A 32 9.59 5.37 9.34
CA VAL A 32 8.95 5.32 10.67
C VAL A 32 7.70 6.20 10.73
N TRP A 33 7.68 7.30 9.98
CA TRP A 33 6.53 8.21 9.95
C TRP A 33 5.30 7.58 9.30
N GLY A 34 5.50 6.66 8.35
CA GLY A 34 4.45 5.92 7.64
C GLY A 34 4.83 4.45 7.54
N MET A 35 4.99 3.80 8.70
CA MET A 35 5.51 2.44 8.80
C MET A 35 4.57 1.43 8.15
N ASP A 36 3.27 1.60 8.35
CA ASP A 36 2.21 0.86 7.69
C ASP A 36 2.35 0.95 6.16
N TYR A 37 2.45 2.16 5.62
CA TYR A 37 2.63 2.38 4.18
C TYR A 37 3.91 1.74 3.64
N TYR A 38 5.02 1.86 4.38
CA TYR A 38 6.28 1.25 4.00
C TYR A 38 6.18 -0.29 3.98
N LEU A 39 5.62 -0.90 5.02
CA LEU A 39 5.43 -2.34 5.12
C LEU A 39 4.52 -2.87 4.00
N VAL A 40 3.41 -2.19 3.71
CA VAL A 40 2.53 -2.54 2.57
C VAL A 40 3.32 -2.50 1.25
N LYS A 41 4.15 -1.48 1.02
CA LYS A 41 4.97 -1.38 -0.19
C LYS A 41 6.06 -2.43 -0.32
N VAL A 42 6.53 -3.00 0.79
CA VAL A 42 7.54 -4.06 0.78
C VAL A 42 6.87 -5.43 0.66
N ILE A 43 5.88 -5.73 1.51
CA ILE A 43 5.28 -7.07 1.62
C ILE A 43 4.39 -7.38 0.42
N HIS A 44 3.57 -6.43 -0.04
CA HIS A 44 2.65 -6.66 -1.17
C HIS A 44 3.36 -7.20 -2.43
N PRO A 45 4.40 -6.55 -2.99
CA PRO A 45 5.10 -7.09 -4.15
C PRO A 45 5.85 -8.40 -3.85
N MET A 46 6.31 -8.62 -2.61
CA MET A 46 6.93 -9.89 -2.21
C MET A 46 5.92 -11.04 -2.26
N LEU A 47 4.70 -10.87 -1.75
CA LEU A 47 3.63 -11.86 -1.85
C LEU A 47 3.27 -12.16 -3.31
N ARG A 48 3.14 -11.13 -4.15
CA ARG A 48 2.90 -11.31 -5.59
C ARG A 48 4.05 -12.02 -6.30
N ARG A 49 5.29 -11.82 -5.83
CA ARG A 49 6.46 -12.53 -6.35
C ARG A 49 6.42 -13.99 -5.93
N LEU A 50 6.23 -14.26 -4.63
CA LEU A 50 6.11 -15.60 -4.06
C LEU A 50 5.02 -16.41 -4.79
N ARG A 51 3.82 -15.84 -4.96
CA ARG A 51 2.71 -16.45 -5.71
C ARG A 51 3.08 -16.91 -7.13
N LYS A 52 4.04 -16.24 -7.77
CA LYS A 52 4.50 -16.57 -9.14
C LYS A 52 5.62 -17.59 -9.19
N ILE A 53 6.39 -17.74 -8.11
CA ILE A 53 7.59 -18.57 -8.10
C ILE A 53 7.52 -19.77 -7.19
N ALA A 54 6.57 -19.81 -6.26
CA ALA A 54 6.42 -20.86 -5.24
C ALA A 54 6.59 -22.27 -5.83
N HIS A 55 7.67 -22.95 -5.46
CA HIS A 55 7.97 -24.33 -5.87
C HIS A 55 7.35 -25.37 -4.93
N GLY A 56 6.85 -24.94 -3.76
CA GLY A 56 6.23 -25.78 -2.76
C GLY A 56 4.99 -25.15 -2.12
N HIS A 57 4.40 -25.88 -1.19
CA HIS A 57 3.32 -25.40 -0.33
C HIS A 57 3.51 -25.88 1.11
N PRO A 58 2.90 -25.21 2.10
CA PRO A 58 2.92 -25.67 3.49
C PRO A 58 2.50 -27.14 3.65
N CYS A 59 3.14 -27.82 4.60
CA CYS A 59 2.70 -29.12 5.07
C CYS A 59 1.29 -29.00 5.68
N GLY A 60 0.36 -29.84 5.25
CA GLY A 60 -1.04 -29.81 5.70
C GLY A 60 -2.00 -29.14 4.73
N LEU A 61 -1.53 -28.63 3.59
CA LEU A 61 -2.36 -28.42 2.41
C LEU A 61 -2.25 -29.64 1.50
N ASP A 62 -3.36 -30.02 0.88
CA ASP A 62 -3.44 -31.21 0.03
C ASP A 62 -2.92 -30.91 -1.38
N THR A 63 -3.00 -29.65 -1.83
CA THR A 63 -2.57 -29.26 -3.17
C THR A 63 -1.85 -27.91 -3.23
N PRO A 64 -0.95 -27.72 -4.21
CA PRO A 64 -0.39 -26.40 -4.53
C PRO A 64 -1.48 -25.34 -4.84
N GLY A 65 -2.60 -25.77 -5.43
CA GLY A 65 -3.71 -24.88 -5.78
C GLY A 65 -4.43 -24.27 -4.57
N GLU A 66 -4.38 -24.92 -3.41
CA GLU A 66 -4.90 -24.35 -2.16
C GLU A 66 -3.98 -23.25 -1.63
N TRP A 67 -2.67 -23.45 -1.74
CA TRP A 67 -1.69 -22.45 -1.34
C TRP A 67 -1.75 -21.21 -2.21
N ASP A 68 -1.89 -21.41 -3.51
CA ASP A 68 -2.14 -20.36 -4.48
C ASP A 68 -3.32 -19.46 -4.09
N LYS A 69 -4.46 -20.06 -3.73
CA LYS A 69 -5.65 -19.32 -3.28
C LYS A 69 -5.39 -18.54 -2.01
N ILE A 70 -4.70 -19.13 -1.04
CA ILE A 70 -4.34 -18.48 0.22
C ILE A 70 -3.43 -17.27 -0.04
N LEU A 71 -2.44 -17.41 -0.93
CA LEU A 71 -1.57 -16.31 -1.33
C LEU A 71 -2.35 -15.21 -2.07
N ASP A 72 -3.27 -15.57 -2.96
CA ASP A 72 -4.14 -14.61 -3.66
C ASP A 72 -5.03 -13.82 -2.67
N GLU A 73 -5.56 -14.48 -1.63
CA GLU A 73 -6.31 -13.83 -0.56
C GLU A 73 -5.45 -12.87 0.28
N MET A 74 -4.21 -13.25 0.63
CA MET A 74 -3.28 -12.33 1.30
C MET A 74 -2.95 -11.13 0.41
N ILE A 75 -2.72 -11.35 -0.89
CA ILE A 75 -2.46 -10.28 -1.87
C ILE A 75 -3.64 -9.31 -1.90
N GLU A 76 -4.88 -9.81 -1.96
CA GLU A 76 -6.09 -8.97 -1.92
C GLU A 76 -6.13 -8.09 -0.66
N GLY A 77 -5.79 -8.66 0.50
CA GLY A 77 -5.70 -7.92 1.76
C GLY A 77 -4.70 -6.76 1.67
N PHE A 78 -3.49 -7.03 1.18
CA PHE A 78 -2.46 -6.00 1.01
C PHE A 78 -2.79 -4.98 -0.09
N GLU A 79 -3.56 -5.35 -1.11
CA GLU A 79 -4.12 -4.41 -2.07
C GLU A 79 -5.15 -3.48 -1.42
N ALA A 80 -5.97 -4.00 -0.50
CA ALA A 80 -6.90 -3.18 0.28
C ALA A 80 -6.16 -2.20 1.21
N ALA A 81 -5.15 -2.68 1.95
CA ALA A 81 -4.29 -1.82 2.75
C ALA A 81 -3.61 -0.73 1.92
N LYS A 82 -3.16 -1.06 0.70
CA LYS A 82 -2.58 -0.08 -0.22
C LYS A 82 -3.57 1.03 -0.58
N ARG A 83 -4.85 0.70 -0.83
CA ARG A 83 -5.90 1.71 -1.10
C ARG A 83 -6.13 2.60 0.11
N VAL A 84 -6.14 2.04 1.31
CA VAL A 84 -6.27 2.81 2.56
C VAL A 84 -5.12 3.79 2.71
N CYS A 85 -3.88 3.35 2.51
CA CYS A 85 -2.72 4.23 2.67
C CYS A 85 -2.58 5.27 1.55
N ASP A 86 -3.00 4.97 0.32
CA ASP A 86 -2.96 5.93 -0.79
C ASP A 86 -4.06 7.01 -0.65
N ASP A 87 -5.11 6.75 0.15
CA ASP A 87 -6.23 7.64 0.46
C ASP A 87 -6.87 8.30 -0.79
N ASP A 88 -6.99 7.51 -1.86
CA ASP A 88 -7.46 7.96 -3.18
C ASP A 88 -9.00 7.90 -3.33
N TYR A 89 -9.73 7.64 -2.25
CA TYR A 89 -11.19 7.46 -2.26
C TYR A 89 -11.93 8.70 -2.74
N LEU A 90 -11.46 9.89 -2.37
CA LEU A 90 -12.14 11.14 -2.70
C LEU A 90 -12.18 11.41 -4.20
N ASP A 91 -11.10 11.08 -4.92
CA ASP A 91 -11.06 11.21 -6.37
C ASP A 91 -11.98 10.19 -7.06
N LYS A 92 -12.20 9.02 -6.45
CA LYS A 92 -13.17 8.02 -6.95
C LYS A 92 -14.62 8.47 -6.80
N VAL A 93 -14.97 9.03 -5.64
CA VAL A 93 -16.37 9.40 -5.32
C VAL A 93 -16.76 10.81 -5.80
N GLN A 94 -15.77 11.68 -6.00
CA GLN A 94 -15.96 13.02 -6.56
C GLN A 94 -14.84 13.32 -7.57
N PRO A 95 -14.87 12.71 -8.77
CA PRO A 95 -13.83 12.88 -9.77
C PRO A 95 -13.55 14.34 -10.12
N GLY A 96 -12.27 14.69 -10.20
CA GLY A 96 -11.83 16.06 -10.50
C GLY A 96 -12.10 17.04 -9.36
N TRP A 97 -12.38 16.56 -8.15
CA TRP A 97 -12.31 17.37 -6.93
C TRP A 97 -10.88 17.88 -6.72
N PHE A 98 -9.87 17.03 -6.93
CA PHE A 98 -8.48 17.45 -6.91
C PHE A 98 -8.09 18.11 -8.23
N ASP A 99 -7.78 19.40 -8.17
CA ASP A 99 -7.17 20.15 -9.26
C ASP A 99 -5.88 20.81 -8.74
N PRO A 100 -4.69 20.36 -9.20
CA PRO A 100 -3.42 20.95 -8.81
C PRO A 100 -3.33 22.47 -9.05
N LYS A 101 -3.98 22.98 -10.11
CA LYS A 101 -4.00 24.43 -10.40
C LYS A 101 -4.86 25.15 -9.39
N ALA A 102 -6.06 24.63 -9.14
CA ALA A 102 -6.98 25.20 -8.17
C ALA A 102 -6.39 25.22 -6.75
N ARG A 103 -5.60 24.21 -6.36
CA ARG A 103 -4.83 24.20 -5.10
C ARG A 103 -3.80 25.34 -5.02
N LEU A 104 -3.09 25.63 -6.11
CA LEU A 104 -2.09 26.70 -6.16
C LEU A 104 -2.74 28.09 -6.12
N GLU A 105 -3.96 28.20 -6.65
CA GLU A 105 -4.76 29.43 -6.70
C GLU A 105 -5.65 29.60 -5.46
N GLY A 106 -5.68 28.62 -4.54
CA GLY A 106 -6.55 28.61 -3.37
C GLY A 106 -8.04 28.42 -3.67
N ASN A 107 -8.37 28.00 -4.89
CA ASN A 107 -9.74 27.82 -5.38
C ASN A 107 -10.20 26.37 -5.16
N TYR A 108 -10.54 26.03 -3.92
CA TYR A 108 -10.96 24.66 -3.59
C TYR A 108 -12.41 24.40 -3.98
N LYS A 109 -12.66 23.29 -4.69
CA LYS A 109 -14.03 22.79 -4.87
C LYS A 109 -14.59 22.29 -3.54
N THR A 110 -15.84 22.62 -3.27
CA THR A 110 -16.56 22.10 -2.11
C THR A 110 -16.65 20.58 -2.17
N ILE A 111 -16.28 19.92 -1.08
CA ILE A 111 -16.51 18.48 -0.90
C ILE A 111 -17.96 18.27 -0.50
N LYS A 112 -18.66 17.38 -1.22
CA LYS A 112 -20.03 17.02 -0.88
C LYS A 112 -20.07 16.16 0.39
N LYS A 113 -21.06 16.37 1.26
CA LYS A 113 -21.20 15.59 2.49
C LYS A 113 -21.35 14.09 2.20
N GLU A 114 -22.06 13.75 1.13
CA GLU A 114 -22.27 12.37 0.68
C GLU A 114 -20.94 11.73 0.25
N SER A 115 -20.06 12.50 -0.40
CA SER A 115 -18.71 12.05 -0.78
C SER A 115 -17.84 11.77 0.44
N ILE A 116 -17.92 12.59 1.50
CA ILE A 116 -17.20 12.33 2.76
C ILE A 116 -17.67 11.02 3.38
N LEU A 117 -19.00 10.82 3.46
CA LEU A 117 -19.58 9.61 4.02
C LEU A 117 -19.19 8.37 3.21
N GLU A 118 -19.17 8.48 1.88
CA GLU A 118 -18.79 7.38 1.00
C GLU A 118 -17.29 7.06 1.09
N CYS A 119 -16.41 8.07 1.20
CA CYS A 119 -14.98 7.83 1.45
C CYS A 119 -14.77 7.04 2.74
N ALA A 120 -15.46 7.44 3.83
CA ALA A 120 -15.38 6.76 5.11
C ALA A 120 -15.88 5.30 4.99
N ARG A 121 -16.97 5.07 4.25
CA ARG A 121 -17.51 3.73 3.99
C ARG A 121 -16.53 2.85 3.22
N LEU A 122 -15.92 3.38 2.16
CA LEU A 122 -14.96 2.65 1.32
C LEU A 122 -13.67 2.33 2.10
N SER A 123 -13.11 3.31 2.81
CA SER A 123 -11.94 3.11 3.66
C SER A 123 -12.20 2.05 4.73
N HIS A 124 -13.37 2.10 5.39
CA HIS A 124 -13.74 1.10 6.39
C HIS A 124 -13.91 -0.30 5.78
N ALA A 125 -14.47 -0.41 4.57
CA ALA A 125 -14.58 -1.68 3.86
C ALA A 125 -13.21 -2.29 3.53
N ASP A 126 -12.25 -1.48 3.06
CA ASP A 126 -10.89 -1.94 2.77
C ASP A 126 -10.11 -2.30 4.04
N GLN A 127 -10.27 -1.55 5.13
CA GLN A 127 -9.68 -1.89 6.43
C GLN A 127 -10.20 -3.25 6.92
N LYS A 128 -11.52 -3.48 6.84
CA LYS A 128 -12.13 -4.76 7.22
C LYS A 128 -11.65 -5.91 6.33
N LEU A 129 -11.52 -5.69 5.02
CA LEU A 129 -10.99 -6.69 4.11
C LEU A 129 -9.54 -7.04 4.47
N PHE A 130 -8.70 -6.02 4.71
CA PHE A 130 -7.32 -6.24 5.17
C PHE A 130 -7.28 -7.05 6.47
N GLU A 131 -8.07 -6.70 7.48
CA GLU A 131 -8.15 -7.44 8.75
C GLU A 131 -8.48 -8.92 8.54
N GLN A 132 -9.51 -9.22 7.73
CA GLN A 132 -9.91 -10.59 7.43
C GLN A 132 -8.80 -11.39 6.75
N ARG A 133 -8.11 -10.80 5.77
CA ARG A 133 -7.03 -11.47 5.04
C ARG A 133 -5.75 -11.59 5.89
N MET A 134 -5.56 -10.70 6.87
CA MET A 134 -4.44 -10.77 7.81
C MET A 134 -4.53 -11.98 8.75
N GLU A 135 -5.71 -12.56 8.96
CA GLU A 135 -5.84 -13.84 9.67
C GLU A 135 -5.07 -14.95 8.94
N LEU A 136 -5.18 -15.02 7.61
CA LEU A 136 -4.42 -15.97 6.78
C LEU A 136 -2.93 -15.66 6.80
N PHE A 137 -2.56 -14.39 6.64
CA PHE A 137 -1.16 -13.96 6.69
C PHE A 137 -0.51 -14.37 8.03
N THR A 138 -1.20 -14.14 9.14
CA THR A 138 -0.72 -14.51 10.48
C THR A 138 -0.62 -16.02 10.63
N LYS A 139 -1.64 -16.77 10.19
CA LYS A 139 -1.65 -18.24 10.25
C LYS A 139 -0.48 -18.87 9.51
N TRP A 140 -0.14 -18.34 8.33
CA TRP A 140 0.86 -18.92 7.43
C TRP A 140 2.17 -18.15 7.37
N PHE A 141 2.41 -17.22 8.30
CA PHE A 141 3.57 -16.33 8.28
C PHE A 141 4.90 -17.09 8.15
N PHE A 142 5.04 -18.20 8.87
CA PHE A 142 6.24 -19.04 8.87
C PHE A 142 6.35 -19.98 7.66
N ASN A 143 5.40 -19.91 6.74
CA ASN A 143 5.38 -20.65 5.48
C ASN A 143 5.58 -19.77 4.25
N LEU A 144 5.90 -18.48 4.42
CA LEU A 144 6.20 -17.54 3.34
C LEU A 144 7.63 -17.71 2.82
N TRP A 145 7.95 -18.91 2.35
CA TRP A 145 9.20 -19.27 1.70
C TRP A 145 8.92 -19.93 0.34
N ASP A 146 9.89 -19.86 -0.56
CA ASP A 146 9.90 -20.49 -1.88
C ASP A 146 10.89 -21.66 -1.87
#